data_AF-A0A1B6JHQ2-F1
#
_entry.id   AF-A0A1B6JHQ2-F1
#
_cell.length_a   1.000
_cell.length_b   1.000
_cell.length_c   1.000
_cell.angle_alpha   90.00
_cell.angle_beta   90.00
_cell.angle_gamma   90.00
#
_symmetry.space_group_name_H-M   'P 1'
#
loop_
_entity.id
_entity.type
_entity.pdbx_description
1 polymer ?
#
loop_
_entity_poly.entity_id
_entity_poly.type
_entity_poly.pdbx_seq_one_letter_code
_entity_poly.pdbx_strand_id
1 'polypeptide(L)'
;LERALEASCQTIIIEPSRLGDETARWIAVGNCLHKTAVISGLGSIVTALVWTERPVLYMPLAVTSLFCTGLYTVSWQFDPCCQYQVSTDSPCLTAQPHAAASLSARSPVVLVRRDDTRRKLLHSAVTLAASLLAVWRCYITCVK
;
A
#
# COMPACT_ATOMS: atom_id res chain seq x y z
N LEU A 1 -19.70 8.76 -4.12
CA LEU A 1 -18.40 8.30 -3.57
C LEU A 1 -17.60 9.47 -3.00
N GLU A 2 -17.27 10.49 -3.79
CA GLU A 2 -16.47 11.65 -3.36
C GLU A 2 -16.99 12.33 -2.09
N ARG A 3 -18.30 12.61 -2.00
CA ARG A 3 -18.90 13.20 -0.78
C ARG A 3 -18.73 12.34 0.47
N ALA A 4 -18.74 11.01 0.32
CA ALA A 4 -18.52 10.09 1.43
C ALA A 4 -17.04 10.03 1.86
N LEU A 5 -16.13 10.19 0.88
CA LEU A 5 -14.69 10.33 1.13
C LEU A 5 -14.37 11.65 1.85
N GLU A 6 -14.96 12.77 1.40
CA GLU A 6 -14.85 14.08 2.04
C GLU A 6 -15.41 14.06 3.46
N ALA A 7 -16.58 13.45 3.67
CA ALA A 7 -17.19 13.26 4.99
C ALA A 7 -16.44 12.23 5.87
N SER A 8 -15.39 11.58 5.34
CA SER A 8 -14.57 10.61 6.07
C SER A 8 -15.39 9.49 6.73
N CYS A 9 -16.44 9.02 6.04
CA CYS A 9 -17.34 7.98 6.52
C CYS A 9 -16.56 6.72 6.92
N GLN A 10 -16.95 6.09 8.03
CA GLN A 10 -16.26 4.88 8.50
C GLN A 10 -16.45 3.68 7.56
N THR A 11 -17.63 3.55 6.96
CA THR A 11 -17.98 2.47 6.03
C THR A 11 -18.67 3.07 4.83
N ILE A 12 -18.24 2.68 3.63
CA ILE A 12 -18.83 3.11 2.35
C ILE A 12 -19.22 1.86 1.58
N ILE A 13 -20.49 1.77 1.19
CA ILE A 13 -21.02 0.69 0.34
C ILE A 13 -21.16 1.26 -1.07
N ILE A 14 -20.46 0.66 -2.03
CA ILE A 14 -20.53 1.06 -3.44
C ILE A 14 -21.43 0.08 -4.17
N GLU A 15 -22.63 0.55 -4.52
CA GLU A 15 -23.63 -0.22 -5.25
C GLU A 15 -23.29 -0.41 -6.75
N PRO A 16 -22.79 0.61 -7.49
CA PRO A 16 -22.33 0.39 -8.85
C PRO A 16 -21.07 -0.47 -8.87
N SER A 17 -21.20 -1.74 -9.24
CA SER A 17 -20.11 -2.71 -9.19
C SER A 17 -18.88 -2.29 -9.99
N ARG A 18 -19.05 -1.63 -11.15
CA ARG A 18 -17.91 -1.16 -11.96
C ARG A 18 -17.05 -0.15 -11.20
N LEU A 19 -17.70 0.83 -10.55
CA LEU A 19 -17.01 1.85 -9.74
C LEU A 19 -16.36 1.22 -8.51
N GLY A 20 -17.05 0.27 -7.87
CA GLY A 20 -16.54 -0.50 -6.74
C GLY A 20 -15.29 -1.29 -7.11
N ASP A 21 -15.32 -2.03 -8.22
CA ASP A 21 -14.22 -2.84 -8.74
C ASP A 21 -13.00 -1.96 -9.09
N GLU A 22 -13.22 -0.81 -9.73
CA GLU A 22 -12.17 0.15 -10.07
C GLU A 22 -11.51 0.75 -8.82
N THR A 23 -12.31 1.12 -7.83
CA THR A 23 -11.81 1.66 -6.54
C THR A 23 -11.05 0.58 -5.77
N ALA A 24 -11.57 -0.65 -5.74
CA ALA A 24 -10.91 -1.79 -5.11
C ALA A 24 -9.55 -2.08 -5.76
N ARG A 25 -9.48 -2.04 -7.11
CA ARG A 25 -8.23 -2.22 -7.84
C ARG A 25 -7.24 -1.11 -7.54
N TRP A 26 -7.68 0.15 -7.48
CA TRP A 26 -6.82 1.28 -7.13
C TRP A 26 -6.21 1.13 -5.74
N ILE A 27 -7.02 0.76 -4.74
CA ILE A 27 -6.55 0.44 -3.38
C ILE A 27 -5.57 -0.74 -3.40
N ALA A 28 -5.85 -1.78 -4.20
CA ALA A 28 -4.98 -2.95 -4.33
C ALA A 28 -3.61 -2.59 -4.91
N VAL A 29 -3.54 -1.69 -5.90
CA VAL A 29 -2.27 -1.19 -6.46
C VAL A 29 -1.47 -0.45 -5.39
N GLY A 30 -2.09 0.47 -4.64
CA GLY A 30 -1.43 1.17 -3.54
C GLY A 30 -0.91 0.19 -2.46
N ASN A 31 -1.70 -0.83 -2.13
CA ASN A 31 -1.29 -1.89 -1.21
C ASN A 31 -0.11 -2.73 -1.73
N CYS A 32 -0.09 -3.01 -3.03
CA CYS A 32 1.00 -3.73 -3.69
C CYS A 32 2.30 -2.91 -3.65
N LEU A 33 2.24 -1.62 -3.96
CA LEU A 33 3.39 -0.71 -3.89
C LEU A 33 3.96 -0.66 -2.47
N HIS A 34 3.09 -0.49 -1.47
CA HIS A 34 3.50 -0.48 -0.06
C HIS A 34 4.21 -1.78 0.35
N LYS A 35 3.62 -2.95 0.07
CA LYS A 35 4.21 -4.25 0.42
C LYS A 35 5.53 -4.48 -0.30
N THR A 36 5.58 -4.15 -1.60
CA THR A 36 6.81 -4.27 -2.39
C THR A 36 7.90 -3.36 -1.84
N ALA A 37 7.58 -2.12 -1.47
CA ALA A 37 8.53 -1.20 -0.86
C ALA A 37 9.13 -1.73 0.44
N VAL A 38 8.29 -2.28 1.32
CA VAL A 38 8.73 -2.86 2.61
C VAL A 38 9.57 -4.12 2.39
N ILE A 39 9.10 -5.07 1.58
CA ILE A 39 9.81 -6.35 1.37
C ILE A 39 11.16 -6.12 0.69
N SER A 40 11.20 -5.31 -0.37
CA SER A 40 12.46 -4.97 -1.04
C SER A 40 13.41 -4.16 -0.16
N GLY A 41 12.89 -3.21 0.64
CA GLY A 41 13.70 -2.42 1.56
C GLY A 41 14.33 -3.27 2.68
N LEU A 42 13.54 -4.13 3.32
CA LEU A 42 14.06 -5.08 4.32
C LEU A 42 15.05 -6.06 3.69
N GLY A 43 14.75 -6.58 2.49
CA GLY A 43 15.66 -7.45 1.74
C GLY A 43 16.99 -6.76 1.44
N SER A 44 16.96 -5.48 1.05
CA SER A 44 18.16 -4.67 0.84
C SER A 44 18.98 -4.55 2.12
N ILE A 45 18.34 -4.23 3.25
CA ILE A 45 19.02 -4.11 4.55
C ILE A 45 19.70 -5.42 4.94
N VAL A 46 18.98 -6.54 4.90
CA VAL A 46 19.53 -7.85 5.23
C VAL A 46 20.71 -8.19 4.33
N THR A 47 20.55 -7.99 3.02
CA THR A 47 21.59 -8.32 2.03
C THR A 47 22.82 -7.42 2.19
N ALA A 48 22.63 -6.13 2.50
CA ALA A 48 23.72 -5.18 2.75
C ALA A 48 24.50 -5.48 4.04
N LEU A 49 23.89 -6.17 5.01
CA LEU A 49 24.55 -6.60 6.25
C LEU A 49 25.29 -7.94 6.09
N VAL A 50 24.74 -8.88 5.32
CA VAL A 50 25.32 -10.22 5.14
C VAL A 50 26.36 -10.26 4.03
N TRP A 51 26.12 -9.59 2.89
CA TRP A 51 26.99 -9.59 1.72
C TRP A 51 27.49 -8.18 1.39
N THR A 52 28.41 -7.68 2.22
CA THR A 52 28.95 -6.32 2.13
C THR A 52 29.72 -6.04 0.85
N GLU A 53 30.41 -7.04 0.30
CA GLU A 53 31.30 -6.89 -0.86
C GLU A 53 30.57 -6.97 -2.22
N ARG A 54 29.25 -7.15 -2.23
CA ARG A 54 28.48 -7.34 -3.47
C ARG A 54 27.35 -6.32 -3.60
N PRO A 55 27.66 -5.06 -4.01
CA PRO A 55 26.67 -4.00 -4.17
C PRO A 55 25.51 -4.35 -5.11
N VAL A 56 25.77 -5.21 -6.10
CA VAL A 56 24.78 -5.72 -7.05
C VAL A 56 23.61 -6.43 -6.37
N LEU A 57 23.78 -6.98 -5.16
CA LEU A 57 22.71 -7.72 -4.48
C LEU A 57 21.75 -6.80 -3.72
N TYR A 58 22.25 -5.76 -3.04
CA TYR A 58 21.41 -4.91 -2.18
C TYR A 58 20.96 -3.60 -2.85
N MET A 59 21.70 -3.09 -3.84
CA MET A 59 21.35 -1.85 -4.55
C MET A 59 20.03 -1.90 -5.33
N PRO A 60 19.77 -2.90 -6.19
CA PRO A 60 18.50 -2.95 -6.93
C PRO A 60 17.31 -3.05 -5.97
N LEU A 61 17.45 -3.78 -4.86
CA LEU A 61 16.43 -3.87 -3.83
C LEU A 61 16.14 -2.52 -3.15
N ALA A 62 17.19 -1.73 -2.84
CA ALA A 62 17.03 -0.38 -2.31
C ALA A 62 16.36 0.56 -3.32
N VAL A 63 16.76 0.49 -4.60
CA VAL A 63 16.18 1.30 -5.68
C VAL A 63 14.71 0.95 -5.92
N THR A 64 14.36 -0.34 -5.96
CA THR A 64 12.96 -0.78 -6.07
C THR A 64 12.14 -0.28 -4.88
N SER A 65 12.69 -0.38 -3.65
CA SER A 65 12.03 0.15 -2.46
C SER A 65 11.75 1.64 -2.58
N LEU A 66 12.77 2.42 -2.97
CA LEU A 66 12.67 3.87 -3.16
C LEU A 66 11.68 4.23 -4.26
N PHE A 67 11.71 3.52 -5.38
CA PHE A 67 10.79 3.73 -6.49
C PHE A 67 9.34 3.46 -6.09
N CYS A 68 9.06 2.34 -5.43
CA CYS A 68 7.71 2.02 -4.97
C CYS A 68 7.20 3.03 -3.92
N THR A 69 8.05 3.45 -2.98
CA THR A 69 7.71 4.49 -1.99
C THR A 69 7.47 5.85 -2.66
N GLY A 70 8.27 6.23 -3.65
CA GLY A 70 8.09 7.46 -4.43
C GLY A 70 6.77 7.47 -5.19
N LEU A 71 6.49 6.39 -5.95
CA LEU A 71 5.21 6.23 -6.64
C LEU A 71 4.02 6.26 -5.67
N TYR A 72 4.13 5.55 -4.55
CA TYR A 72 3.08 5.58 -3.52
C TYR A 72 2.86 7.01 -2.98
N THR A 73 3.93 7.75 -2.75
CA THR A 73 3.83 9.14 -2.25
C THR A 73 3.15 10.04 -3.29
N VAL A 74 3.61 10.03 -4.54
CA VAL A 74 3.04 10.91 -5.58
C VAL A 74 1.57 10.59 -5.85
N SER A 75 1.20 9.30 -5.86
CA SER A 75 -0.15 8.88 -6.26
C SER A 75 -1.15 8.73 -5.10
N TRP A 76 -0.71 8.37 -3.88
CA TRP A 76 -1.58 8.09 -2.73
C TRP A 76 -1.37 9.00 -1.50
N GLN A 77 -0.44 9.98 -1.54
CA GLN A 77 -0.26 10.88 -0.39
C GLN A 77 -1.52 11.71 -0.10
N PHE A 78 -2.14 12.26 -1.15
CA PHE A 78 -3.32 13.13 -1.07
C PHE A 78 -4.63 12.44 -1.47
N ASP A 79 -4.57 11.18 -1.92
CA ASP A 79 -5.77 10.44 -2.30
C ASP A 79 -6.54 10.00 -1.04
N PRO A 80 -7.79 10.45 -0.83
CA PRO A 80 -8.59 10.00 0.31
C PRO A 80 -8.84 8.49 0.31
N CYS A 81 -8.77 7.81 -0.84
CA CYS A 81 -8.94 6.36 -0.95
C CYS A 81 -7.85 5.58 -0.21
N CYS A 82 -6.67 6.16 0.05
CA CYS A 82 -5.59 5.48 0.76
C CYS A 82 -5.96 5.10 2.21
N GLN A 83 -6.94 5.80 2.80
CA GLN A 83 -7.46 5.53 4.14
C GLN A 83 -8.51 4.41 4.17
N TYR A 84 -8.80 3.77 3.04
CA TYR A 84 -9.84 2.75 2.96
C TYR A 84 -9.26 1.41 2.55
N GLN A 85 -9.87 0.34 3.05
CA GLN A 85 -9.56 -1.04 2.69
C GLN A 85 -10.83 -1.75 2.27
N VAL A 86 -10.69 -2.60 1.24
CA VAL A 86 -11.79 -3.43 0.75
C VAL A 86 -12.09 -4.50 1.78
N SER A 87 -13.34 -4.53 2.25
CA SER A 87 -13.83 -5.53 3.19
C SER A 87 -14.80 -6.44 2.47
N THR A 88 -14.40 -7.69 2.25
CA THR A 88 -15.25 -8.71 1.63
C THR A 88 -16.27 -9.27 2.64
N ASP A 89 -15.91 -9.32 3.93
CA ASP A 89 -16.69 -9.99 4.98
C ASP A 89 -17.21 -8.99 6.03
N SER A 90 -17.90 -7.93 5.58
CA SER A 90 -18.46 -6.97 6.55
C SER A 90 -19.69 -7.57 7.25
N PRO A 91 -19.72 -7.72 8.58
CA PRO A 91 -20.87 -8.29 9.31
C PRO A 91 -22.17 -7.48 9.12
N CYS A 92 -22.04 -6.22 8.69
CA CYS A 92 -23.15 -5.36 8.28
C CYS A 92 -23.86 -5.86 7.01
N LEU A 93 -23.15 -6.53 6.09
CA LEU A 93 -23.74 -7.20 4.93
C LEU A 93 -24.55 -8.43 5.34
N THR A 94 -24.14 -9.12 6.41
CA THR A 94 -24.82 -10.31 6.96
C THR A 94 -26.07 -9.94 7.75
N ALA A 95 -26.10 -8.75 8.35
CA ALA A 95 -27.21 -8.27 9.18
C ALA A 95 -28.41 -7.71 8.39
N GLN A 96 -28.25 -7.38 7.10
CA GLN A 96 -29.30 -6.73 6.30
C GLN A 96 -29.69 -7.53 5.04
N PRO A 97 -30.40 -8.67 5.20
CA PRO A 97 -30.75 -9.60 4.12
C PRO A 97 -31.71 -9.00 3.08
N HIS A 98 -32.46 -7.95 3.42
CA HIS A 98 -33.41 -7.30 2.50
C HIS A 98 -32.74 -6.47 1.39
N ALA A 99 -31.52 -5.96 1.62
CA ALA A 99 -30.72 -5.30 0.59
C ALA A 99 -30.00 -6.32 -0.31
N ALA A 100 -29.69 -7.51 0.21
CA ALA A 100 -29.08 -8.58 -0.56
C ALA A 100 -30.04 -9.22 -1.59
N ALA A 101 -31.35 -9.24 -1.29
CA ALA A 101 -32.37 -9.85 -2.15
C ALA A 101 -32.68 -9.06 -3.43
N SER A 102 -32.40 -7.74 -3.49
CA SER A 102 -32.56 -6.91 -4.70
C SER A 102 -31.27 -6.80 -5.53
N LEU A 103 -30.13 -7.28 -5.03
CA LEU A 103 -28.78 -7.10 -5.63
C LEU A 103 -28.27 -8.34 -6.38
N SER A 104 -29.19 -9.14 -6.95
CA SER A 104 -28.93 -10.45 -7.60
C SER A 104 -28.09 -10.42 -8.91
N ALA A 105 -27.17 -9.48 -9.09
CA ALA A 105 -26.28 -9.48 -10.26
C ALA A 105 -24.80 -9.21 -9.99
N ARG A 106 -24.41 -8.59 -8.87
CA ARG A 106 -22.98 -8.34 -8.58
C ARG A 106 -22.79 -7.92 -7.11
N SER A 107 -21.93 -8.60 -6.37
CA SER A 107 -21.68 -8.31 -4.96
C SER A 107 -21.16 -6.87 -4.77
N PRO A 108 -21.77 -6.05 -3.89
CA PRO A 108 -21.33 -4.68 -3.67
C PRO A 108 -19.96 -4.64 -3.01
N VAL A 109 -19.14 -3.64 -3.37
CA VAL A 109 -17.82 -3.43 -2.76
C VAL A 109 -17.99 -2.58 -1.50
N VAL A 110 -17.56 -3.10 -0.36
CA VAL A 110 -17.57 -2.37 0.91
C VAL A 110 -16.17 -1.89 1.23
N LEU A 111 -16.04 -0.58 1.45
CA LEU A 111 -14.81 0.07 1.88
C LEU A 111 -14.94 0.42 3.35
N VAL A 112 -13.95 0.02 4.15
CA VAL A 112 -13.87 0.36 5.58
C VAL A 112 -12.67 1.26 5.79
N ARG A 113 -12.89 2.37 6.50
CA ARG A 113 -11.85 3.32 6.82
C ARG A 113 -10.88 2.71 7.83
N ARG A 114 -9.59 2.83 7.54
CA ARG A 114 -8.47 2.35 8.36
C ARG A 114 -7.34 3.36 8.29
N ASP A 115 -6.87 3.80 9.45
CA ASP A 115 -5.78 4.76 9.55
C ASP A 115 -4.51 4.22 8.88
N ASP A 116 -4.04 4.94 7.87
CA ASP A 116 -2.89 4.53 7.06
C ASP A 116 -1.57 5.13 7.56
N THR A 117 -1.61 6.01 8.57
CA THR A 117 -0.43 6.72 9.12
C THR A 117 0.70 5.78 9.52
N ARG A 118 0.37 4.67 10.21
CA ARG A 118 1.38 3.69 10.65
C ARG A 118 2.02 2.97 9.46
N ARG A 119 1.24 2.67 8.42
CA ARG A 119 1.72 2.02 7.21
C ARG A 119 2.59 2.96 6.38
N LYS A 120 2.20 4.23 6.29
CA LYS A 120 3.01 5.28 5.68
C LYS A 120 4.35 5.41 6.36
N LEU A 121 4.33 5.60 7.69
CA LEU A 121 5.55 5.69 8.49
C LEU A 121 6.45 4.46 8.33
N LEU A 122 5.87 3.25 8.36
CA LEU A 122 6.64 2.01 8.26
C LEU A 122 7.41 1.92 6.95
N HIS A 123 6.74 2.06 5.79
CA HIS A 123 7.43 1.91 4.52
C HIS A 123 8.40 3.06 4.26
N SER A 124 8.07 4.29 4.65
CA SER A 124 9.00 5.42 4.53
C SER A 124 10.25 5.21 5.38
N ALA A 125 10.12 4.75 6.62
CA ALA A 125 11.25 4.49 7.50
C ALA A 125 12.13 3.34 6.97
N VAL A 126 11.51 2.24 6.51
CA VAL A 126 12.22 1.09 5.92
C VAL A 126 12.97 1.51 4.66
N THR A 127 12.32 2.23 3.74
CA THR A 127 12.98 2.72 2.52
C THR A 127 14.13 3.66 2.84
N LEU A 128 13.94 4.62 3.76
CA LEU A 128 15.00 5.55 4.15
C LEU A 128 16.21 4.80 4.74
N ALA A 129 15.98 3.87 5.66
CA ALA A 129 17.03 3.05 6.24
C ALA A 129 17.76 2.22 5.19
N ALA A 130 17.02 1.57 4.28
CA ALA A 130 17.59 0.78 3.20
C ALA A 130 18.45 1.62 2.25
N SER A 131 17.96 2.78 1.82
CA SER A 131 18.70 3.68 0.93
C SER A 131 19.98 4.22 1.58
N LEU A 132 19.90 4.69 2.84
CA LEU A 132 21.08 5.20 3.55
C LEU A 132 22.14 4.10 3.74
N LEU A 133 21.72 2.90 4.17
CA LEU A 133 22.63 1.79 4.37
C LEU A 133 23.26 1.33 3.05
N ALA A 134 22.47 1.22 1.98
CA ALA A 134 22.97 0.82 0.67
C ALA A 134 24.01 1.81 0.12
N VAL A 135 23.70 3.12 0.17
CA VAL A 135 24.62 4.19 -0.27
C VAL A 135 25.90 4.17 0.57
N TRP A 136 25.78 4.10 1.89
CA TRP A 136 26.91 4.04 2.81
C TRP A 136 27.83 2.84 2.54
N ARG A 137 27.24 1.64 2.37
CA ARG A 137 28.00 0.42 2.08
C ARG A 137 28.71 0.50 0.74
N CYS A 138 28.02 0.96 -0.30
CA CYS A 138 28.63 1.12 -1.61
C CYS A 138 29.77 2.14 -1.61
N TYR A 139 29.60 3.25 -0.89
CA TYR A 139 30.66 4.23 -0.73
C TYR A 139 31.92 3.60 -0.10
N ILE A 140 31.77 2.85 0.99
CA ILE A 140 32.91 2.16 1.62
C ILE A 140 33.56 1.15 0.67
N THR A 141 32.77 0.33 -0.05
CA THR A 141 33.31 -0.68 -0.97
C THR A 141 33.99 -0.07 -2.20
N CYS A 142 33.55 1.10 -2.67
CA CYS A 142 34.18 1.79 -3.80
C CYS A 142 35.44 2.59 -3.43
N VAL A 143 35.57 3.01 -2.16
CA VAL A 143 36.73 3.78 -1.68
C VAL A 143 37.87 2.88 -1.17
N LYS A 144 37.56 1.65 -0.80
CA LYS A 144 38.55 0.60 -0.50
C LYS A 144 39.20 0.06 -1.77
#